data_AF-A0A200QW25-F1
#
_entry.id   AF-A0A200QW25-F1
#
_cell.length_a   1.000
_cell.length_b   1.000
_cell.length_c   1.000
_cell.angle_alpha   90.00
_cell.angle_beta   90.00
_cell.angle_gamma   90.00
#
_symmetry.space_group_name_H-M   'P 1'
#
loop_
_entity.id
_entity.type
_entity.pdbx_description
1 polymer ?
#
loop_
_entity_poly.entity_id
_entity_poly.type
_entity_poly.pdbx_seq_one_letter_code
_entity_poly.pdbx_strand_id
1 'polypeptide(L)'
;MHPPLTLHKHPMCAEIIEEFQKCHIDHPVAKFFGECTDLKIKLDLCFRQEKALKRKANFEESKKLKERLQAYRKETAEQIAE
;
A
#
# COMPACT_ATOMS: atom_id res chain seq x y z
N MET A 1 6.02 10.76 -10.94
CA MET A 1 4.82 11.08 -10.14
C MET A 1 4.81 10.16 -8.91
N HIS A 2 4.82 10.69 -7.69
CA HIS A 2 4.69 9.88 -6.46
C HIS A 2 3.22 9.86 -6.00
N PRO A 3 2.75 8.79 -5.31
CA PRO A 3 1.45 8.78 -4.66
C PRO A 3 1.33 9.89 -3.60
N PRO A 4 0.10 10.31 -3.23
CA PRO A 4 -0.09 11.30 -2.17
C PRO A 4 0.54 10.83 -0.85
N LEU A 5 1.35 11.69 -0.24
CA LEU A 5 2.17 11.41 0.96
C LEU A 5 1.33 11.46 2.26
N THR A 6 0.16 10.85 2.25
CA THR A 6 -0.69 10.79 3.45
C THR A 6 -0.08 9.82 4.46
N LEU A 7 0.56 10.36 5.49
CA LEU A 7 1.29 9.60 6.52
C LEU A 7 0.47 8.46 7.12
N HIS A 8 -0.82 8.72 7.40
CA HIS A 8 -1.75 7.73 7.96
C HIS A 8 -2.04 6.52 7.04
N LYS A 9 -1.77 6.62 5.74
CA LYS A 9 -1.97 5.50 4.81
C LYS A 9 -0.73 4.63 4.63
N HIS A 10 0.44 5.15 5.04
CA HIS A 10 1.74 4.57 4.74
C HIS A 10 2.61 4.42 6.01
N PRO A 11 2.18 3.63 7.01
CA PRO A 11 2.88 3.53 8.29
C PRO A 11 4.30 2.96 8.13
N MET A 12 4.57 2.12 7.12
CA MET A 12 5.92 1.57 6.89
C MET A 12 6.89 2.56 6.26
N CYS A 13 6.37 3.62 5.62
CA CYS A 13 7.18 4.60 4.90
C CYS A 13 7.21 5.95 5.61
N ALA A 14 6.71 6.04 6.85
CA ALA A 14 6.55 7.29 7.59
C ALA A 14 7.88 8.06 7.70
N GLU A 15 8.94 7.38 8.13
CA GLU A 15 10.28 7.99 8.31
C GLU A 15 10.81 8.59 6.99
N ILE A 16 10.70 7.85 5.88
CA ILE A 16 11.16 8.30 4.55
C ILE A 16 10.30 9.49 4.05
N ILE A 17 9.01 9.50 4.38
CA ILE A 17 8.12 10.63 4.05
C ILE A 17 8.57 11.88 4.81
N GLU A 18 8.90 11.76 6.10
CA GLU A 18 9.37 12.88 6.92
C GLU A 18 10.70 13.43 6.38
N GLU A 19 11.66 12.57 6.06
CA GLU A 19 12.93 12.98 5.43
C GLU A 19 12.72 13.69 4.09
N PHE A 20 11.83 13.16 3.26
CA PHE A 20 11.52 13.76 1.96
C PHE A 20 10.82 15.12 2.10
N GLN A 21 9.89 15.25 3.04
CA GLN A 21 9.24 16.52 3.35
C GLN A 21 10.23 17.54 3.90
N LYS A 22 11.13 17.12 4.80
CA LYS A 22 12.20 17.96 5.32
C LYS A 22 13.11 18.48 4.21
N CYS A 23 13.53 17.62 3.28
CA CYS A 23 14.31 18.05 2.11
C CYS A 23 13.57 19.10 1.27
N HIS A 24 12.25 18.95 1.07
CA HIS A 24 11.46 19.95 0.34
C HIS A 24 11.29 21.28 1.09
N ILE A 25 11.33 21.28 2.42
CA ILE A 25 11.25 22.47 3.27
C ILE A 25 12.61 23.18 3.28
N ASP A 26 13.71 22.45 3.44
CA ASP A 26 15.07 22.99 3.47
C ASP A 26 15.50 23.52 2.08
N HIS A 27 15.01 22.89 1.00
CA HIS A 27 15.38 23.20 -0.38
C HIS A 27 14.16 23.59 -1.24
N PRO A 28 13.49 24.72 -0.95
CA PRO A 28 12.25 25.09 -1.64
C PRO A 28 12.45 25.37 -3.14
N VAL A 29 13.65 25.82 -3.54
CA VAL A 29 14.03 26.07 -4.94
C VAL A 29 14.79 24.88 -5.52
N ALA A 30 15.76 24.33 -4.79
CA ALA A 30 16.60 23.22 -5.28
C ALA A 30 15.85 21.89 -5.43
N LYS A 31 14.67 21.72 -4.79
CA LYS A 31 13.77 20.58 -5.09
C LYS A 31 13.39 20.46 -6.56
N PHE A 32 13.31 21.59 -7.29
CA PHE A 32 13.00 21.60 -8.72
C PHE A 32 14.21 21.22 -9.59
N PHE A 33 15.42 21.33 -9.03
CA PHE A 33 16.67 20.93 -9.68
C PHE A 33 17.10 19.50 -9.35
N GLY A 34 16.31 18.79 -8.52
CA GLY A 34 16.52 17.38 -8.24
C GLY A 34 17.33 17.07 -6.98
N GLU A 35 17.57 18.04 -6.10
CA GLU A 35 18.30 17.86 -4.82
C GLU A 35 17.73 16.71 -3.97
N CYS A 36 16.40 16.52 -4.00
CA CYS A 36 15.70 15.50 -3.22
C CYS A 36 15.40 14.20 -4.00
N THR A 37 16.06 13.97 -5.15
CA THR A 37 15.75 12.83 -6.04
C THR A 37 16.08 11.48 -5.41
N ASP A 38 17.16 11.37 -4.64
CA ASP A 38 17.52 10.12 -3.99
C ASP A 38 16.48 9.69 -2.94
N LEU A 39 16.00 10.66 -2.15
CA LEU A 39 14.92 10.44 -1.17
C LEU A 39 13.62 10.05 -1.87
N LYS A 40 13.32 10.68 -3.02
CA LYS A 40 12.17 10.31 -3.85
C LYS A 40 12.24 8.85 -4.32
N ILE A 41 13.42 8.38 -4.76
CA ILE A 41 13.61 6.99 -5.22
C ILE A 41 13.38 6.01 -4.07
N LYS A 42 13.94 6.28 -2.89
CA LYS A 42 13.72 5.46 -1.69
C LYS A 42 12.24 5.41 -1.31
N LEU A 43 11.56 6.54 -1.38
CA LEU A 43 10.14 6.66 -1.08
C LEU A 43 9.28 5.84 -2.05
N ASP A 44 9.54 5.95 -3.36
CA ASP A 44 8.84 5.18 -4.39
C ASP A 44 9.08 3.67 -4.22
N LEU A 45 10.29 3.26 -3.83
CA LEU A 45 10.60 1.86 -3.53
C LEU A 45 9.81 1.36 -2.31
N CYS A 46 9.74 2.16 -1.25
CA CYS A 46 8.97 1.82 -0.06
C CYS A 46 7.47 1.67 -0.38
N PHE A 47 6.88 2.60 -1.14
CA PHE A 47 5.48 2.49 -1.54
C PHE A 47 5.18 1.27 -2.40
N ARG A 48 6.12 0.87 -3.28
CA ARG A 48 5.96 -0.36 -4.06
C ARG A 48 5.95 -1.59 -3.16
N GLN A 49 6.84 -1.65 -2.18
CA GLN A 49 6.90 -2.76 -1.22
C GLN A 49 5.64 -2.83 -0.37
N GLU A 50 5.21 -1.69 0.20
CA GLU A 50 4.00 -1.65 1.02
C GLU A 50 2.76 -2.08 0.22
N LYS A 51 2.64 -1.60 -1.03
CA LYS A 51 1.57 -1.99 -1.93
C LYS A 51 1.62 -3.49 -2.25
N ALA A 52 2.80 -4.08 -2.42
CA ALA A 52 2.95 -5.51 -2.66
C ALA A 52 2.50 -6.34 -1.46
N LEU A 53 2.88 -5.95 -0.24
CA LEU A 53 2.46 -6.63 0.99
C LEU A 53 0.94 -6.54 1.19
N LYS A 54 0.36 -5.35 1.06
CA LYS A 54 -1.11 -5.16 1.15
C LYS A 54 -1.85 -5.98 0.09
N ARG A 55 -1.34 -6.02 -1.14
CA ARG A 55 -1.93 -6.85 -2.21
C ARG A 55 -1.89 -8.33 -1.88
N LYS A 56 -0.79 -8.83 -1.30
CA LYS A 56 -0.65 -10.23 -0.90
C LYS A 56 -1.64 -10.57 0.22
N ALA A 57 -1.71 -9.75 1.26
CA ALA A 57 -2.66 -9.93 2.37
C ALA A 57 -4.11 -9.94 1.88
N ASN A 58 -4.51 -8.94 1.09
CA ASN A 58 -5.85 -8.86 0.52
C ASN A 58 -6.19 -10.05 -0.38
N PHE A 59 -5.21 -10.57 -1.13
CA PHE A 59 -5.40 -11.75 -1.96
C PHE A 59 -5.66 -13.00 -1.11
N GLU A 60 -4.88 -13.20 -0.04
CA GLU A 60 -5.06 -14.32 0.89
C GLU A 60 -6.41 -14.25 1.61
N GLU A 61 -6.82 -13.06 2.07
CA GLU A 61 -8.13 -12.85 2.69
C GLU A 61 -9.29 -13.08 1.71
N SER A 62 -9.17 -12.55 0.49
CA SER A 62 -10.16 -12.76 -0.57
C SER A 62 -10.31 -14.24 -0.93
N LYS A 63 -9.19 -14.98 -0.99
CA LYS A 63 -9.21 -16.42 -1.23
C LYS A 63 -9.96 -17.17 -0.12
N LYS A 64 -9.63 -16.90 1.15
CA LYS A 64 -10.30 -17.50 2.31
C LYS A 64 -11.79 -17.19 2.32
N LEU A 65 -12.16 -15.94 2.05
CA LEU A 65 -13.57 -15.53 1.97
C LEU A 65 -14.30 -16.26 0.85
N LYS A 66 -13.69 -16.35 -0.34
CA LYS A 66 -14.26 -17.07 -1.48
C LYS A 66 -14.48 -18.55 -1.16
N GLU A 67 -13.52 -19.21 -0.52
CA GLU A 67 -13.65 -20.62 -0.10
C GLU A 67 -14.79 -20.81 0.90
N ARG A 68 -14.91 -19.95 1.92
CA ARG A 68 -16.03 -19.99 2.89
C ARG A 68 -17.38 -19.78 2.22
N LEU A 69 -17.48 -18.79 1.33
CA LEU A 69 -18.72 -18.51 0.60
C LEU A 69 -19.12 -19.66 -0.32
N GLN A 70 -18.15 -20.35 -0.93
CA GLN A 70 -18.42 -21.53 -1.76
C GLN A 70 -18.89 -22.73 -0.93
N ALA A 71 -18.29 -22.98 0.24
CA ALA A 71 -18.74 -24.02 1.16
C ALA A 71 -20.18 -23.76 1.62
N TYR A 72 -20.45 -22.55 2.13
CA TYR A 72 -21.78 -22.15 2.59
C TYR A 72 -22.86 -22.30 1.49
N ARG A 73 -22.53 -21.92 0.25
CA ARG A 73 -23.45 -22.08 -0.89
C ARG A 73 -23.76 -23.53 -1.20
N LYS A 74 -22.79 -24.44 -1.07
CA LYS A 74 -23.01 -25.88 -1.27
C LYS A 74 -23.90 -26.44 -0.16
N GLU A 75 -23.55 -26.18 1.09
CA GLU A 75 -24.32 -26.62 2.26
C GLU A 75 -25.78 -26.15 2.17
N THR A 76 -26.01 -24.88 1.81
CA THR A 76 -27.36 -24.34 1.63
C THR A 76 -28.11 -25.01 0.48
N ALA A 77 -27.43 -25.32 -0.63
CA ALA A 77 -28.05 -26.00 -1.77
C ALA A 77 -28.42 -27.46 -1.44
N GLU A 78 -27.58 -28.15 -0.66
CA GLU A 78 -27.85 -29.50 -0.15
C GLU A 78 -29.05 -29.50 0.80
N GLN A 79 -29.12 -28.53 1.73
CA GLN A 79 -30.27 -28.38 2.64
C GLN A 79 -31.59 -28.04 1.95
N ILE A 80 -31.56 -27.36 0.81
CA ILE A 80 -32.78 -27.06 0.03
C ILE A 80 -33.24 -28.28 -0.78
N ALA A 81 -32.33 -29.19 -1.10
CA ALA A 81 -32.60 -30.37 -1.92
C ALA A 81 -33.16 -31.57 -1.12
N GLU A 82 -33.03 -31.55 0.21
CA GLU A 82 -33.57 -32.54 1.15
C GLU A 82 -34.91 -32.10 1.75
#